data_AF-A0A818NBJ0-F1
#
_entry.id   AF-A0A818NBJ0-F1
#
_cell.length_a   1.000
_cell.length_b   1.000
_cell.length_c   1.000
_cell.angle_alpha   90.00
_cell.angle_beta   90.00
_cell.angle_gamma   90.00
#
_symmetry.space_group_name_H-M   'P 1'
#
loop_
_entity.id
_entity.type
_entity.pdbx_description
1 polymer ?
#
loop_
_entity_poly.entity_id
_entity_poly.type
_entity_poly.pdbx_seq_one_letter_code
_entity_poly.pdbx_strand_id
1 'polypeptide(L)'
;MENIVEDIVFKKDDLLNQESTIQLLLEYVDANLFETDNDIQLTIVEILEFIWTLVDNTILVPQLLNANCVSFTLKWINTNDLSLTIQRTSIRLLYNIARHEQGCDALNGANAIHLLKEFKHRILDPTVDDAAYEDMRLLFSMALALLTEPKENESNAKSLRKILDQLMQLTINTARKKNHKYGDFDISEPLVVFTKLFVHDEIIHYCIKESEVKDMKASSKIAFFCDLMMQFRGALANDDELDQRTLTALMNIIWSISFHHDYVDELKSNAKFLITVKSLANDDGEGWIEKYVPKHMSSVKKAAARILWNLDESSPG
;
A
#
# COMPACT_ATOMS: atom_id res chain seq x y z
N MET A 1 -25.23 -25.13 32.20
CA MET A 1 -24.01 -25.29 31.39
C MET A 1 -23.28 -23.98 31.51
N GLU A 2 -22.21 -23.95 32.29
CA GLU A 2 -21.37 -22.77 32.44
C GLU A 2 -20.48 -22.67 31.19
N ASN A 3 -20.63 -21.56 30.45
CA ASN A 3 -19.69 -21.19 29.40
C ASN A 3 -18.38 -20.78 30.06
N ILE A 4 -17.41 -21.68 30.05
CA ILE A 4 -16.03 -21.34 30.38
C ILE A 4 -15.48 -20.61 29.15
N VAL A 5 -15.53 -19.28 29.18
CA VAL A 5 -14.67 -18.47 28.32
C VAL A 5 -13.31 -18.47 29.00
N GLU A 6 -12.40 -19.33 28.53
CA GLU A 6 -11.01 -19.29 28.98
C GLU A 6 -10.39 -17.95 28.52
N ASP A 7 -9.87 -17.18 29.47
CA ASP A 7 -9.15 -15.95 29.18
C ASP A 7 -7.96 -16.24 28.24
N ILE A 8 -7.95 -15.60 27.07
CA ILE A 8 -6.84 -15.69 26.12
C ILE A 8 -5.67 -14.89 26.68
N VAL A 9 -4.67 -15.59 27.24
CA VAL A 9 -3.44 -14.99 27.74
C VAL A 9 -2.40 -14.93 26.60
N PHE A 10 -2.18 -13.75 26.04
CA PHE A 10 -1.10 -13.52 25.08
C PHE A 10 0.26 -13.51 25.80
N LYS A 11 1.04 -14.58 25.66
CA LYS A 11 2.47 -14.55 25.96
C LYS A 11 3.20 -13.90 24.79
N LYS A 12 4.15 -13.01 25.11
CA LYS A 12 5.11 -12.50 24.15
C LYS A 12 5.84 -13.70 23.52
N ASP A 13 5.83 -13.78 22.20
CA ASP A 13 6.50 -14.80 21.36
C ASP A 13 5.81 -16.18 21.21
N ASP A 14 4.52 -16.31 21.54
CA ASP A 14 3.75 -17.54 21.30
C ASP A 14 3.02 -17.54 19.95
N LEU A 15 3.79 -17.65 18.86
CA LEU A 15 3.29 -17.59 17.49
C LEU A 15 2.27 -18.69 17.13
N LEU A 16 2.35 -19.86 17.77
CA LEU A 16 1.46 -21.00 17.49
C LEU A 16 0.06 -20.78 18.08
N ASN A 17 -0.03 -20.27 19.32
CA ASN A 17 -1.32 -19.96 19.91
C ASN A 17 -1.99 -18.73 19.26
N GLN A 18 -1.18 -17.81 18.71
CA GLN A 18 -1.71 -16.66 17.96
C GLN A 18 -2.47 -17.07 16.69
N GLU A 19 -1.99 -18.07 15.94
CA GLU A 19 -2.67 -18.54 14.72
C GLU A 19 -4.07 -19.10 15.03
N SER A 20 -4.18 -20.00 16.02
CA SER A 20 -5.47 -20.57 16.43
C SER A 20 -6.42 -19.50 16.98
N THR A 21 -5.93 -18.53 17.75
CA THR A 21 -6.76 -17.41 18.21
C THR A 21 -7.27 -16.57 17.05
N ILE A 22 -6.41 -16.20 16.09
CA ILE A 22 -6.80 -15.43 14.91
C ILE A 22 -7.87 -16.20 14.12
N GLN A 23 -7.69 -17.50 13.94
CA GLN A 23 -8.67 -18.33 13.23
C GLN A 23 -10.04 -18.33 13.94
N LEU A 24 -10.07 -18.51 15.27
CA LEU A 24 -11.32 -18.46 16.04
C LEU A 24 -12.02 -17.10 15.93
N LEU A 25 -11.26 -16.01 15.91
CA LEU A 25 -11.79 -14.67 15.71
C LEU A 25 -12.39 -14.48 14.31
N LEU A 26 -11.71 -14.97 13.27
CA LEU A 26 -12.22 -14.96 11.89
C LEU A 26 -13.51 -15.78 11.75
N GLU A 27 -13.55 -16.97 12.35
CA GLU A 27 -14.72 -17.85 12.39
C GLU A 27 -15.88 -17.20 13.15
N TYR A 28 -15.61 -16.53 14.26
CA TYR A 28 -16.62 -15.78 15.01
C TYR A 28 -17.23 -14.66 14.16
N VAL A 29 -16.40 -13.85 13.50
CA VAL A 29 -16.90 -12.80 12.60
C VAL A 29 -17.79 -13.41 11.53
N ASP A 30 -17.31 -14.46 10.87
CA ASP A 30 -18.01 -15.13 9.77
C ASP A 30 -19.38 -15.70 10.19
N ALA A 31 -19.46 -16.30 11.38
CA ALA A 31 -20.69 -16.86 11.92
C ALA A 31 -21.74 -15.79 12.25
N ASN A 32 -21.31 -14.56 12.57
CA ASN A 32 -22.18 -13.50 13.07
C ASN A 32 -22.36 -12.31 12.11
N LEU A 33 -21.85 -12.38 10.87
CA LEU A 33 -21.87 -11.27 9.89
C LEU A 33 -23.23 -10.59 9.71
N PHE A 34 -24.32 -11.36 9.82
CA PHE A 34 -25.70 -10.92 9.58
C PHE A 34 -26.49 -10.67 10.87
N GLU A 35 -25.86 -10.79 12.04
CA GLU A 35 -26.55 -10.55 13.30
C GLU A 35 -27.00 -9.09 13.40
N THR A 36 -28.23 -8.87 13.83
CA THR A 36 -28.80 -7.52 13.98
C THR A 36 -28.63 -6.95 15.38
N ASP A 37 -28.12 -7.76 16.31
CA ASP A 37 -27.82 -7.33 17.66
C ASP A 37 -26.66 -6.32 17.65
N ASN A 38 -26.86 -5.15 18.27
CA ASN A 38 -25.90 -4.06 18.25
C ASN A 38 -24.59 -4.41 18.97
N ASP A 39 -24.64 -5.19 20.06
CA ASP A 39 -23.45 -5.55 20.84
C ASP A 39 -22.62 -6.56 20.05
N ILE A 40 -23.27 -7.50 19.35
CA ILE A 40 -22.60 -8.43 18.44
C ILE A 40 -21.97 -7.69 17.26
N GLN A 41 -22.69 -6.75 16.64
CA GLN A 41 -22.16 -5.94 15.53
C GLN A 41 -20.95 -5.10 15.96
N LEU A 42 -20.99 -4.48 17.15
CA LEU A 42 -19.84 -3.76 17.69
C LEU A 42 -18.64 -4.69 17.88
N THR A 43 -18.87 -5.87 18.47
CA THR A 43 -17.83 -6.88 18.67
C THR A 43 -17.20 -7.32 17.34
N ILE A 44 -17.99 -7.54 16.29
CA ILE A 44 -17.49 -7.88 14.96
C ILE A 44 -16.57 -6.79 14.42
N VAL A 45 -16.97 -5.53 14.54
CA VAL A 45 -16.17 -4.39 14.07
C VAL A 45 -14.86 -4.31 14.83
N GLU A 46 -14.88 -4.44 16.15
CA GLU A 46 -13.67 -4.43 16.99
C GLU A 46 -12.71 -5.57 16.62
N ILE A 47 -13.23 -6.78 16.38
CA ILE A 47 -12.43 -7.92 15.93
C ILE A 47 -11.81 -7.65 14.56
N LEU A 48 -12.59 -7.13 13.61
CA LEU A 48 -12.11 -6.80 12.27
C LEU A 48 -11.04 -5.69 12.30
N GLU A 49 -11.20 -4.67 13.14
CA GLU A 49 -10.21 -3.61 13.34
C GLU A 49 -8.93 -4.12 13.99
N PHE A 50 -9.06 -5.05 14.94
CA PHE A 50 -7.92 -5.73 15.54
C PHE A 50 -7.15 -6.53 14.48
N ILE A 51 -7.83 -7.38 13.71
CA ILE A 51 -7.22 -8.16 12.62
C ILE A 51 -6.59 -7.22 11.59
N TRP A 52 -7.26 -6.12 11.25
CA TRP A 52 -6.73 -5.12 10.33
C TRP A 52 -5.40 -4.54 10.82
N THR A 53 -5.31 -4.21 12.12
CA THR A 53 -4.06 -3.76 12.75
C THR A 53 -2.96 -4.83 12.69
N LEU A 54 -3.32 -6.11 12.82
CA LEU A 54 -2.35 -7.20 12.67
C LEU A 54 -1.83 -7.32 11.23
N VAL A 55 -2.72 -7.27 10.22
CA VAL A 55 -2.32 -7.33 8.80
C VAL A 55 -1.54 -6.07 8.40
N ASP A 56 -1.79 -4.94 9.07
CA ASP A 56 -0.99 -3.73 8.91
C ASP A 56 0.47 -3.92 9.41
N ASN A 57 0.75 -4.94 10.21
CA ASN A 57 2.09 -5.41 10.46
C ASN A 57 2.47 -6.51 9.45
N THR A 58 3.29 -6.17 8.46
CA THR A 58 3.69 -7.09 7.38
C THR A 58 4.33 -8.39 7.88
N ILE A 59 4.93 -8.40 9.08
CA ILE A 59 5.60 -9.57 9.66
C ILE A 59 4.57 -10.65 10.05
N LEU A 60 3.33 -10.28 10.36
CA LEU A 60 2.27 -11.20 10.78
C LEU A 60 1.44 -11.76 9.63
N VAL A 61 1.64 -11.24 8.40
CA VAL A 61 0.90 -11.71 7.23
C VAL A 61 0.99 -13.22 7.05
N PRO A 62 2.15 -13.90 7.16
CA PRO A 62 2.23 -15.36 7.01
C PRO A 62 1.29 -16.12 7.96
N GLN A 63 1.19 -15.71 9.22
CA GLN A 63 0.31 -16.33 10.23
C GLN A 63 -1.17 -16.08 9.89
N LEU A 64 -1.50 -14.88 9.43
CA LEU A 64 -2.85 -14.55 8.95
C LEU A 64 -3.25 -15.39 7.73
N LEU A 65 -2.30 -15.68 6.83
CA LEU A 65 -2.54 -16.57 5.69
C LEU A 65 -2.83 -18.00 6.15
N ASN A 66 -2.07 -18.53 7.11
CA ASN A 66 -2.32 -19.86 7.68
C ASN A 66 -3.70 -19.95 8.36
N ALA A 67 -4.13 -18.88 9.03
CA ALA A 67 -5.45 -18.78 9.65
C ALA A 67 -6.61 -18.58 8.64
N ASN A 68 -6.38 -18.79 7.34
CA ASN A 68 -7.37 -18.64 6.26
C ASN A 68 -7.94 -17.21 6.10
N CYS A 69 -7.22 -16.18 6.54
CA CYS A 69 -7.69 -14.79 6.47
C CYS A 69 -8.05 -14.36 5.03
N VAL A 70 -7.32 -14.85 4.02
CA VAL A 70 -7.63 -14.61 2.60
C VAL A 70 -9.02 -15.12 2.22
N SER A 71 -9.35 -16.36 2.60
CA SER A 71 -10.63 -16.98 2.25
C SER A 71 -11.80 -16.24 2.89
N PHE A 72 -11.67 -15.88 4.17
CA PHE A 72 -12.67 -15.07 4.88
C PHE A 72 -12.84 -13.68 4.25
N THR A 73 -11.73 -12.98 4.02
CA THR A 73 -11.76 -11.63 3.44
C THR A 73 -12.45 -11.61 2.07
N LEU A 74 -12.12 -12.57 1.20
CA LEU A 74 -12.75 -12.68 -0.12
C LEU A 74 -14.23 -13.04 -0.03
N LYS A 75 -14.62 -13.92 0.91
CA LYS A 75 -16.02 -14.25 1.19
C LYS A 75 -16.80 -13.00 1.62
N TRP A 76 -16.27 -12.22 2.56
CA TRP A 76 -16.94 -11.03 3.09
C TRP A 76 -17.11 -9.94 2.04
N ILE A 77 -16.07 -9.68 1.23
CA ILE A 77 -16.16 -8.77 0.09
C ILE A 77 -17.22 -9.23 -0.92
N ASN A 78 -17.37 -10.55 -1.09
CA ASN A 78 -18.36 -11.07 -2.02
C ASN A 78 -19.80 -11.13 -1.46
N THR A 79 -19.97 -10.95 -0.15
CA THR A 79 -21.27 -11.08 0.50
C THR A 79 -22.11 -9.83 0.31
N ASN A 80 -23.37 -10.01 -0.12
CA ASN A 80 -24.33 -8.91 -0.23
C ASN A 80 -24.88 -8.54 1.16
N ASP A 81 -25.44 -7.34 1.28
CA ASP A 81 -26.18 -6.87 2.46
C ASP A 81 -25.36 -6.75 3.76
N LEU A 82 -24.03 -6.78 3.67
CA LEU A 82 -23.16 -6.42 4.80
C LEU A 82 -23.22 -4.92 5.07
N SER A 83 -23.08 -4.54 6.34
CA SER A 83 -22.94 -3.13 6.73
C SER A 83 -21.74 -2.49 6.03
N LEU A 84 -21.85 -1.19 5.74
CA LEU A 84 -20.78 -0.44 5.06
C LEU A 84 -19.45 -0.51 5.82
N THR A 85 -19.51 -0.49 7.16
CA THR A 85 -18.33 -0.62 8.03
C THR A 85 -17.61 -1.94 7.80
N ILE A 86 -18.33 -3.06 7.80
CA ILE A 86 -17.74 -4.39 7.57
C ILE A 86 -17.16 -4.49 6.15
N GLN A 87 -17.86 -3.97 5.15
CA GLN A 87 -17.35 -3.95 3.77
C GLN A 87 -16.05 -3.12 3.67
N ARG A 88 -16.02 -1.94 4.29
CA ARG A 88 -14.84 -1.04 4.31
C ARG A 88 -13.65 -1.74 4.97
N THR A 89 -13.85 -2.36 6.12
CA THR A 89 -12.75 -3.07 6.82
C THR A 89 -12.31 -4.30 6.04
N SER A 90 -13.20 -5.03 5.39
CA SER A 90 -12.85 -6.18 4.54
C SER A 90 -11.97 -5.77 3.35
N ILE A 91 -12.25 -4.63 2.71
CA ILE A 91 -11.41 -4.12 1.61
C ILE A 91 -10.06 -3.62 2.13
N ARG A 92 -9.99 -3.06 3.33
CA ARG A 92 -8.71 -2.72 3.98
C ARG A 92 -7.86 -3.95 4.26
N LEU A 93 -8.48 -5.01 4.78
CA LEU A 93 -7.82 -6.30 4.99
C LEU A 93 -7.25 -6.82 3.68
N LEU A 94 -8.06 -6.85 2.62
CA LEU A 94 -7.62 -7.25 1.29
C LEU A 94 -6.41 -6.43 0.82
N TYR A 95 -6.48 -5.10 0.91
CA TYR A 95 -5.39 -4.21 0.51
C TYR A 95 -4.10 -4.50 1.33
N ASN A 96 -4.21 -4.62 2.65
CA ASN A 96 -3.07 -4.89 3.54
C ASN A 96 -2.47 -6.29 3.33
N ILE A 97 -3.25 -7.27 2.88
CA ILE A 97 -2.75 -8.57 2.43
C ILE A 97 -2.03 -8.41 1.07
N ALA A 98 -2.65 -7.70 0.12
CA ALA A 98 -2.14 -7.57 -1.26
C ALA A 98 -0.79 -6.83 -1.37
N ARG A 99 -0.45 -5.97 -0.41
CA ARG A 99 0.88 -5.30 -0.35
C ARG A 99 2.02 -6.23 0.07
N HIS A 100 1.71 -7.41 0.62
CA HIS A 100 2.69 -8.43 1.00
C HIS A 100 2.81 -9.49 -0.10
N GLU A 101 4.02 -9.95 -0.42
CA GLU A 101 4.28 -10.84 -1.57
C GLU A 101 3.53 -12.17 -1.40
N GLN A 102 3.69 -12.82 -0.25
CA GLN A 102 2.95 -14.06 0.04
C GLN A 102 1.43 -13.83 0.07
N GLY A 103 1.00 -12.63 0.47
CA GLY A 103 -0.42 -12.28 0.47
C GLY A 103 -0.97 -12.10 -0.94
N CYS A 104 -0.21 -11.45 -1.81
CA CYS A 104 -0.51 -11.33 -3.24
C CYS A 104 -0.59 -12.71 -3.91
N ASP A 105 0.39 -13.59 -3.67
CA ASP A 105 0.40 -14.95 -4.20
C ASP A 105 -0.80 -15.77 -3.71
N ALA A 106 -1.13 -15.69 -2.41
CA ALA A 106 -2.30 -16.36 -1.85
C ALA A 106 -3.62 -15.83 -2.41
N LEU A 107 -3.76 -14.51 -2.56
CA LEU A 107 -4.95 -13.89 -3.15
C LEU A 107 -5.11 -14.26 -4.63
N ASN A 108 -4.03 -14.26 -5.40
CA ASN A 108 -4.06 -14.68 -6.80
C ASN A 108 -4.39 -16.18 -6.94
N GLY A 109 -3.82 -17.02 -6.07
CA GLY A 109 -4.17 -18.45 -5.97
C GLY A 109 -5.64 -18.69 -5.63
N ALA A 110 -6.27 -17.78 -4.87
CA ALA A 110 -7.68 -17.80 -4.51
C ALA A 110 -8.60 -17.10 -5.55
N ASN A 111 -8.10 -16.77 -6.74
CA ASN A 111 -8.84 -16.10 -7.81
C ASN A 111 -9.42 -14.73 -7.41
N ALA A 112 -8.73 -13.99 -6.53
CA ALA A 112 -9.18 -12.69 -6.03
C ALA A 112 -9.48 -11.69 -7.15
N ILE A 113 -8.68 -11.66 -8.22
CA ILE A 113 -8.87 -10.73 -9.36
C ILE A 113 -10.26 -10.89 -9.98
N HIS A 114 -10.74 -12.13 -10.17
CA HIS A 114 -12.06 -12.39 -10.72
C HIS A 114 -13.16 -11.88 -9.78
N LEU A 115 -13.07 -12.23 -8.49
CA LEU A 115 -14.02 -11.79 -7.46
C LEU A 115 -14.09 -10.26 -7.35
N LEU A 116 -12.93 -9.60 -7.43
CA LEU A 116 -12.86 -8.14 -7.40
C LEU A 116 -13.49 -7.52 -8.65
N LYS A 117 -13.32 -8.12 -9.83
CA LYS A 117 -14.01 -7.65 -11.05
C LYS A 117 -15.53 -7.77 -10.94
N GLU A 118 -16.06 -8.81 -10.29
CA GLU A 118 -17.49 -8.92 -9.99
C GLU A 118 -17.94 -7.86 -8.97
N PHE A 119 -17.17 -7.69 -7.89
CA PHE A 119 -17.44 -6.69 -6.86
C PHE A 119 -17.38 -5.25 -7.36
N LYS A 120 -16.51 -4.98 -8.34
CA LYS A 120 -16.35 -3.68 -9.01
C LYS A 120 -17.69 -3.13 -9.48
N HIS A 121 -18.56 -3.98 -10.03
CA HIS A 121 -19.88 -3.58 -10.49
C HIS A 121 -20.79 -3.12 -9.36
N ARG A 122 -20.62 -3.63 -8.13
CA ARG A 122 -21.42 -3.24 -6.95
C ARG A 122 -20.94 -1.93 -6.32
N ILE A 123 -19.64 -1.67 -6.32
CA ILE A 123 -19.04 -0.48 -5.70
C ILE A 123 -18.93 0.72 -6.65
N LEU A 124 -18.66 0.47 -7.93
CA LEU A 124 -18.46 1.52 -8.94
C LEU A 124 -19.72 1.84 -9.75
N ASP A 125 -20.87 1.25 -9.42
CA ASP A 125 -22.14 1.70 -10.01
C ASP A 125 -22.35 3.19 -9.65
N PRO A 126 -22.39 4.09 -10.65
CA PRO A 126 -22.44 5.53 -10.46
C PRO A 126 -23.79 6.05 -9.99
N THR A 127 -24.76 5.18 -9.72
CA THR A 127 -26.09 5.59 -9.26
C THR A 127 -26.09 6.29 -7.89
N VAL A 128 -25.00 6.17 -7.11
CA VAL A 128 -24.86 6.88 -5.84
C VAL A 128 -23.49 7.58 -5.77
N ASP A 129 -23.51 8.90 -5.92
CA ASP A 129 -22.40 9.81 -5.59
C ASP A 129 -22.34 10.00 -4.06
N ASP A 130 -21.99 8.92 -3.36
CA ASP A 130 -21.86 8.93 -1.91
C ASP A 130 -20.39 8.96 -1.52
N ALA A 131 -20.01 10.04 -0.83
CA ALA A 131 -18.68 10.24 -0.25
C ALA A 131 -18.24 9.05 0.63
N ALA A 132 -19.19 8.31 1.21
CA ALA A 132 -18.92 7.13 2.02
C ALA A 132 -18.25 5.99 1.23
N TYR A 133 -18.41 5.95 -0.10
CA TYR A 133 -17.79 4.95 -0.97
C TYR A 133 -16.49 5.43 -1.65
N GLU A 134 -16.12 6.72 -1.56
CA GLU A 134 -14.94 7.22 -2.27
C GLU A 134 -13.64 6.55 -1.79
N ASP A 135 -13.41 6.51 -0.48
CA ASP A 135 -12.27 5.80 0.12
C ASP A 135 -12.24 4.31 -0.25
N MET A 136 -13.43 3.70 -0.26
CA MET A 136 -13.60 2.28 -0.55
C MET A 136 -13.23 1.96 -1.99
N ARG A 137 -13.64 2.82 -2.94
CA ARG A 137 -13.29 2.75 -4.36
C ARG A 137 -11.79 2.91 -4.58
N LEU A 138 -11.15 3.81 -3.84
CA LEU A 138 -9.71 4.03 -3.90
C LEU A 138 -8.94 2.80 -3.39
N LEU A 139 -9.28 2.30 -2.19
CA LEU A 139 -8.67 1.08 -1.62
C LEU A 139 -8.85 -0.14 -2.52
N PHE A 140 -10.05 -0.32 -3.06
CA PHE A 140 -10.34 -1.38 -4.03
C PHE A 140 -9.41 -1.29 -5.24
N SER A 141 -9.22 -0.07 -5.77
CA SER A 141 -8.37 0.15 -6.94
C SER A 141 -6.88 -0.05 -6.63
N MET A 142 -6.44 0.34 -5.44
CA MET A 142 -5.08 0.07 -4.93
C MET A 142 -4.83 -1.43 -4.81
N ALA A 143 -5.75 -2.18 -4.19
CA ALA A 143 -5.65 -3.63 -4.07
C ALA A 143 -5.63 -4.31 -5.44
N LEU A 144 -6.53 -3.91 -6.35
CA LEU A 144 -6.56 -4.46 -7.70
C LEU A 144 -5.23 -4.22 -8.45
N ALA A 145 -4.68 -3.01 -8.39
CA ALA A 145 -3.37 -2.70 -8.97
C ALA A 145 -2.24 -3.57 -8.39
N LEU A 146 -2.27 -3.81 -7.07
CA LEU A 146 -1.31 -4.68 -6.37
C LEU A 146 -1.47 -6.18 -6.71
N LEU A 147 -2.62 -6.63 -7.20
CA LEU A 147 -2.86 -8.02 -7.61
C LEU A 147 -2.62 -8.27 -9.10
N THR A 148 -2.92 -7.30 -9.96
CA THR A 148 -2.81 -7.46 -11.43
C THR A 148 -1.36 -7.49 -11.92
N GLU A 149 -1.10 -8.26 -12.96
CA GLU A 149 0.20 -8.18 -13.64
C GLU A 149 0.40 -6.81 -14.29
N PRO A 150 1.63 -6.28 -14.37
CA PRO A 150 1.92 -5.01 -15.01
C PRO A 150 1.22 -4.83 -16.38
N LYS A 151 1.35 -5.81 -17.28
CA LYS A 151 0.76 -5.75 -18.62
C LYS A 151 -0.76 -5.51 -18.65
N GLU A 152 -1.48 -5.98 -17.63
CA GLU A 152 -2.93 -5.75 -17.54
C GLU A 152 -3.26 -4.30 -17.16
N ASN A 153 -2.38 -3.64 -16.41
CA ASN A 153 -2.52 -2.22 -16.05
C ASN A 153 -2.29 -1.31 -17.27
N GLU A 154 -1.33 -1.65 -18.12
CA GLU A 154 -1.04 -0.94 -19.38
C GLU A 154 -2.26 -0.88 -20.30
N SER A 155 -2.91 -2.02 -20.55
CA SER A 155 -4.11 -2.11 -21.41
C SER A 155 -5.30 -1.28 -20.91
N ASN A 156 -5.26 -0.83 -19.66
CA ASN A 156 -6.33 -0.09 -18.99
C ASN A 156 -5.92 1.35 -18.61
N ALA A 157 -4.75 1.85 -19.03
CA ALA A 157 -4.19 3.12 -18.55
C ALA A 157 -5.16 4.31 -18.63
N LYS A 158 -5.93 4.45 -19.72
CA LYS A 158 -6.96 5.50 -19.86
C LYS A 158 -8.08 5.39 -18.82
N SER A 159 -8.50 4.16 -18.49
CA SER A 159 -9.52 3.91 -17.48
C SER A 159 -9.01 4.11 -16.04
N LEU A 160 -7.68 4.10 -15.85
CA LEU A 160 -7.04 4.31 -14.55
C LEU A 160 -6.80 5.79 -14.22
N ARG A 161 -6.91 6.71 -15.18
CA ARG A 161 -6.60 8.14 -15.00
C ARG A 161 -7.20 8.78 -13.75
N LYS A 162 -8.52 8.61 -13.53
CA LYS A 162 -9.21 9.13 -12.34
C LYS A 162 -8.63 8.56 -11.02
N ILE A 163 -8.30 7.28 -11.02
CA ILE A 163 -7.70 6.61 -9.85
C ILE A 163 -6.27 7.14 -9.63
N LEU A 164 -5.50 7.32 -10.71
CA LEU A 164 -4.15 7.89 -10.64
C LEU A 164 -4.17 9.33 -10.13
N ASP A 165 -5.16 10.14 -10.53
CA ASP A 165 -5.37 11.49 -9.99
C ASP A 165 -5.65 11.44 -8.48
N GLN A 166 -6.56 10.55 -8.05
CA GLN A 166 -6.88 10.36 -6.64
C GLN A 166 -5.67 9.87 -5.82
N LEU A 167 -4.88 8.93 -6.33
CA LEU A 167 -3.66 8.44 -5.69
C LEU A 167 -2.59 9.53 -5.57
N MET A 168 -2.40 10.32 -6.62
CA MET A 168 -1.45 11.42 -6.60
C MET A 168 -1.92 12.51 -5.62
N GLN A 169 -3.22 12.83 -5.62
CA GLN A 169 -3.81 13.77 -4.67
C GLN A 169 -3.67 13.28 -3.22
N LEU A 170 -3.88 11.98 -2.96
CA LEU A 170 -3.68 11.39 -1.64
C LEU A 170 -2.22 11.52 -1.19
N THR A 171 -1.27 11.27 -2.09
CA THR A 171 0.18 11.44 -1.82
C THR A 171 0.53 12.89 -1.49
N ILE A 172 -0.04 13.86 -2.21
CA ILE A 172 0.16 15.29 -1.94
C ILE A 172 -0.47 15.69 -0.60
N ASN A 173 -1.66 15.17 -0.29
CA ASN A 173 -2.38 15.48 0.94
C ASN A 173 -1.66 14.93 2.18
N THR A 174 -1.18 13.68 2.12
CA THR A 174 -0.38 13.04 3.18
C THR A 174 0.95 13.76 3.38
N ALA A 175 1.68 14.10 2.32
CA ALA A 175 2.96 14.81 2.37
C ALA A 175 2.90 16.20 3.06
N ARG A 176 1.71 16.81 3.14
CA ARG A 176 1.51 18.12 3.79
C ARG A 176 1.28 18.02 5.29
N LYS A 177 1.01 16.83 5.81
CA LYS A 177 0.66 16.59 7.22
C LYS A 177 1.93 16.28 8.01
N LYS A 178 2.00 16.78 9.25
CA LYS A 178 3.19 16.62 10.10
C LYS A 178 3.51 15.17 10.42
N ASN A 179 2.49 14.32 10.52
CA ASN A 179 2.58 12.89 10.75
C ASN A 179 2.47 12.07 9.45
N HIS A 180 2.50 12.74 8.29
CA HIS A 180 2.39 12.11 6.97
C HIS A 180 1.13 11.25 6.75
N LYS A 181 0.06 11.50 7.52
CA LYS A 181 -1.23 10.80 7.41
C LYS A 181 -2.36 11.72 6.99
N TYR A 182 -3.21 11.25 6.09
CA TYR A 182 -4.43 11.93 5.66
C TYR A 182 -5.61 10.98 5.74
N GLY A 183 -6.55 11.26 6.65
CA GLY A 183 -7.55 10.28 7.03
C GLY A 183 -6.85 9.05 7.63
N ASP A 184 -7.19 7.88 7.13
CA ASP A 184 -6.65 6.60 7.59
C ASP A 184 -5.44 6.12 6.78
N PHE A 185 -4.97 6.92 5.81
CA PHE A 185 -3.87 6.56 4.93
C PHE A 185 -2.54 7.16 5.40
N ASP A 186 -1.53 6.31 5.50
CA ASP A 186 -0.13 6.69 5.59
C ASP A 186 0.47 6.99 4.21
N ILE A 187 1.47 7.86 4.15
CA ILE A 187 2.13 8.22 2.88
C ILE A 187 2.78 7.03 2.17
N SER A 188 3.24 6.03 2.92
CA SER A 188 3.86 4.84 2.34
C SER A 188 2.88 4.04 1.46
N GLU A 189 1.58 4.10 1.76
CA GLU A 189 0.54 3.33 1.08
C GLU A 189 0.40 3.67 -0.41
N PRO A 190 0.07 4.92 -0.81
CA PRO A 190 -0.02 5.26 -2.22
C PRO A 190 1.34 5.15 -2.93
N LEU A 191 2.46 5.38 -2.23
CA LEU A 191 3.80 5.24 -2.80
C LEU A 191 4.12 3.79 -3.17
N VAL A 192 3.78 2.82 -2.31
CA VAL A 192 3.95 1.39 -2.61
C VAL A 192 3.17 1.02 -3.87
N VAL A 193 1.94 1.50 -4.01
CA VAL A 193 1.15 1.27 -5.24
C VAL A 193 1.84 1.88 -6.46
N PHE A 194 2.37 3.10 -6.35
CA PHE A 194 3.12 3.71 -7.45
C PHE A 194 4.36 2.92 -7.85
N THR A 195 5.10 2.29 -6.92
CA THR A 195 6.27 1.48 -7.30
C THR A 195 5.91 0.34 -8.25
N LYS A 196 4.69 -0.21 -8.14
CA LYS A 196 4.20 -1.25 -9.04
C LYS A 196 3.68 -0.68 -10.36
N LEU A 197 3.04 0.49 -10.31
CA LEU A 197 2.44 1.12 -11.50
C LEU A 197 3.48 1.83 -12.38
N PHE A 198 4.55 2.36 -11.79
CA PHE A 198 5.64 3.08 -12.46
C PHE A 198 6.65 2.12 -13.12
N VAL A 199 6.16 0.99 -13.62
CA VAL A 199 6.87 0.14 -14.59
C VAL A 199 6.37 0.39 -16.02
N HIS A 200 5.34 1.23 -16.18
CA HIS A 200 4.74 1.59 -17.47
C HIS A 200 4.94 3.06 -17.80
N ASP A 201 5.60 3.30 -18.92
CA ASP A 201 5.90 4.63 -19.45
C ASP A 201 4.66 5.53 -19.56
N GLU A 202 3.54 4.99 -20.04
CA GLU A 202 2.29 5.76 -20.18
C GLU A 202 1.72 6.22 -18.83
N ILE A 203 1.83 5.38 -17.79
CA ILE A 203 1.36 5.72 -16.44
C ILE A 203 2.27 6.77 -15.83
N ILE A 204 3.59 6.62 -15.97
CA ILE A 204 4.56 7.62 -15.49
C ILE A 204 4.30 8.96 -16.19
N HIS A 205 4.17 8.94 -17.52
CA HIS A 205 3.89 10.15 -18.29
C HIS A 205 2.62 10.83 -17.82
N TYR A 206 1.52 10.08 -17.66
CA TYR A 206 0.28 10.60 -17.14
C TYR A 206 0.46 11.22 -15.75
N CYS A 207 1.00 10.46 -14.80
CA CYS A 207 1.18 10.91 -13.43
C CYS A 207 2.08 12.14 -13.30
N ILE A 208 3.14 12.24 -14.12
CA ILE A 208 4.13 13.32 -14.05
C ILE A 208 3.69 14.56 -14.83
N LYS A 209 3.01 14.42 -15.97
CA LYS A 209 2.68 15.56 -16.86
C LYS A 209 1.20 15.89 -16.90
N GLU A 210 0.31 14.90 -16.88
CA GLU A 210 -1.13 15.11 -17.18
C GLU A 210 -2.02 15.11 -15.94
N SER A 211 -1.65 14.42 -14.85
CA SER A 211 -2.59 14.18 -13.74
C SER A 211 -3.10 15.47 -13.10
N GLU A 212 -4.39 15.49 -12.78
CA GLU A 212 -5.07 16.68 -12.27
C GLU A 212 -5.05 16.68 -10.73
N VAL A 213 -4.11 17.43 -10.15
CA VAL A 213 -3.95 17.55 -8.70
C VAL A 213 -4.02 19.00 -8.24
N LYS A 214 -4.57 19.20 -7.06
CA LYS A 214 -4.79 20.51 -6.43
C LYS A 214 -3.80 20.75 -5.30
N ASP A 215 -3.51 22.02 -5.06
CA ASP A 215 -2.71 22.53 -3.94
C ASP A 215 -1.29 21.94 -3.82
N MET A 216 -0.70 21.49 -4.93
CA MET A 216 0.71 21.12 -4.97
C MET A 216 1.57 22.38 -4.92
N LYS A 217 2.47 22.47 -3.94
CA LYS A 217 3.38 23.62 -3.77
C LYS A 217 4.64 23.54 -4.62
N ALA A 218 5.06 22.32 -4.98
CA ALA A 218 6.23 22.10 -5.81
C ALA A 218 6.00 22.63 -7.23
N SER A 219 7.08 23.05 -7.89
CA SER A 219 7.03 23.55 -9.28
C SER A 219 6.64 22.48 -10.30
N SER A 220 6.79 21.21 -9.95
CA SER A 220 6.41 20.05 -10.75
C SER A 220 6.19 18.82 -9.85
N LYS A 221 5.67 17.73 -10.43
CA LYS A 221 5.57 16.44 -9.74
C LYS A 221 6.93 15.76 -9.52
N ILE A 222 7.91 15.98 -10.40
CA ILE A 222 9.28 15.48 -10.20
C ILE A 222 9.91 16.18 -9.00
N ALA A 223 9.82 17.51 -8.95
CA ALA A 223 10.28 18.30 -7.82
C ALA A 223 9.56 17.89 -6.52
N PHE A 224 8.25 17.62 -6.58
CA PHE A 224 7.50 17.07 -5.44
C PHE A 224 8.09 15.75 -4.92
N PHE A 225 8.33 14.75 -5.78
CA PHE A 225 8.91 13.48 -5.35
C PHE A 225 10.32 13.64 -4.80
N CYS A 226 11.16 14.49 -5.41
CA CYS A 226 12.49 14.81 -4.91
C CYS A 226 12.41 15.46 -3.53
N ASP A 227 11.61 16.51 -3.37
CA ASP A 227 11.44 17.23 -2.10
C ASP A 227 10.89 16.31 -1.00
N LEU A 228 9.99 15.41 -1.36
CA LEU A 228 9.44 14.42 -0.43
C LEU A 228 10.52 13.42 0.00
N MET A 229 11.31 12.87 -0.93
CA MET A 229 12.46 12.01 -0.61
C MET A 229 13.42 12.69 0.36
N MET A 230 13.67 13.99 0.17
CA MET A 230 14.54 14.77 1.04
C MET A 230 14.05 14.86 2.50
N GLN A 231 12.75 14.69 2.77
CA GLN A 231 12.19 14.62 4.12
C GLN A 231 12.54 13.29 4.81
N PHE A 232 12.61 12.20 4.05
CA PHE A 232 12.85 10.85 4.54
C PHE A 232 14.30 10.38 4.38
N ARG A 233 15.22 11.23 3.91
CA ARG A 233 16.64 10.85 3.66
C ARG A 233 17.38 10.24 4.86
N GLY A 234 16.92 10.55 6.08
CA GLY A 234 17.51 10.03 7.33
C GLY A 234 16.86 8.73 7.82
N ALA A 235 15.84 8.21 7.12
CA ALA A 235 15.07 7.06 7.55
C ALA A 235 15.92 5.79 7.75
N LEU A 236 17.00 5.64 6.99
CA LEU A 236 17.92 4.50 7.13
C LEU A 236 18.68 4.47 8.45
N ALA A 237 18.80 5.60 9.14
CA ALA A 237 19.49 5.70 10.42
C ALA A 237 18.55 5.46 11.63
N ASN A 238 17.24 5.36 11.40
CA ASN A 238 16.22 5.20 12.43
C ASN A 238 15.59 3.80 12.33
N ASP A 239 15.00 3.30 13.42
CA ASP A 239 14.33 1.98 13.44
C ASP A 239 12.87 1.99 12.92
N ASP A 240 12.37 3.15 12.48
CA ASP A 240 11.00 3.32 12.00
C ASP A 240 10.77 2.66 10.63
N GLU A 241 9.96 1.60 10.60
CA GLU A 241 9.67 0.80 9.40
C GLU A 241 8.89 1.56 8.34
N LEU A 242 8.00 2.46 8.74
CA LEU A 242 7.17 3.22 7.81
C LEU A 242 8.02 4.27 7.08
N ASP A 243 8.92 4.93 7.81
CA ASP A 243 9.86 5.89 7.21
C ASP A 243 10.82 5.19 6.23
N GLN A 244 11.36 4.03 6.62
CA GLN A 244 12.24 3.24 5.75
C GLN A 244 11.52 2.73 4.49
N ARG A 245 10.28 2.24 4.64
CA ARG A 245 9.42 1.83 3.52
C ARG A 245 9.12 3.00 2.60
N THR A 246 8.80 4.16 3.16
CA THR A 246 8.53 5.40 2.41
C THR A 246 9.73 5.82 1.58
N LEU A 247 10.92 5.88 2.18
CA LEU A 247 12.16 6.20 1.46
C LEU A 247 12.44 5.18 0.35
N THR A 248 12.27 3.89 0.64
CA THR A 248 12.48 2.82 -0.35
C THR A 248 11.54 2.98 -1.53
N ALA A 249 10.25 3.23 -1.30
CA ALA A 249 9.28 3.45 -2.36
C ALA A 249 9.62 4.69 -3.20
N LEU A 250 9.96 5.82 -2.56
CA LEU A 250 10.35 7.05 -3.24
C LEU A 250 11.58 6.86 -4.14
N MET A 251 12.60 6.14 -3.66
CA MET A 251 13.79 5.88 -4.44
C MET A 251 13.51 5.00 -5.66
N ASN A 252 12.61 4.02 -5.55
CA ASN A 252 12.20 3.21 -6.70
C ASN A 252 11.34 4.00 -7.69
N ILE A 253 10.45 4.86 -7.23
CA ILE A 253 9.66 5.78 -8.08
C ILE A 253 10.59 6.70 -8.87
N ILE A 254 11.54 7.35 -8.20
CA ILE A 254 12.51 8.25 -8.84
C ILE A 254 13.42 7.48 -9.80
N TRP A 255 13.79 6.25 -9.45
CA TRP A 255 14.53 5.37 -10.36
C TRP A 255 13.72 5.10 -11.64
N SER A 256 12.44 4.75 -11.54
CA SER A 256 11.58 4.62 -12.72
C SER A 256 11.53 5.90 -13.56
N ILE A 257 11.32 7.05 -12.92
CA ILE A 257 11.32 8.37 -13.61
C ILE A 257 12.64 8.62 -14.35
N SER A 258 13.78 8.24 -13.75
CA SER A 258 15.10 8.51 -14.31
C SER A 258 15.40 7.76 -15.62
N PHE A 259 14.63 6.73 -15.99
CA PHE A 259 14.76 6.07 -17.30
C PHE A 259 14.28 6.94 -18.47
N HIS A 260 13.48 7.97 -18.21
CA HIS A 260 12.90 8.81 -19.24
C HIS A 260 13.74 10.04 -19.48
N HIS A 261 14.30 10.16 -20.69
CA HIS A 261 15.11 11.30 -21.10
C HIS A 261 14.43 12.66 -20.87
N ASP A 262 13.11 12.73 -21.05
CA ASP A 262 12.31 13.95 -20.85
C ASP A 262 12.35 14.49 -19.40
N TYR A 263 12.76 13.68 -18.43
CA TYR A 263 12.79 14.02 -17.00
C TYR A 263 14.21 14.18 -16.45
N VAL A 264 15.23 13.79 -17.22
CA VAL A 264 16.63 13.77 -16.79
C VAL A 264 17.13 15.17 -16.43
N ASP A 265 16.87 16.17 -17.28
CA ASP A 265 17.35 17.54 -17.05
C ASP A 265 16.80 18.14 -15.76
N GLU A 266 15.53 17.87 -15.47
CA GLU A 266 14.90 18.33 -14.25
C GLU A 266 15.51 17.68 -13.00
N LEU A 267 15.74 16.37 -13.04
CA LEU A 267 16.43 15.64 -11.97
C LEU A 267 17.87 16.16 -11.77
N LYS A 268 18.61 16.39 -12.86
CA LYS A 268 19.99 16.92 -12.82
C LYS A 268 20.07 18.33 -12.28
N SER A 269 19.06 19.16 -12.55
CA SER A 269 19.03 20.55 -12.08
C SER A 269 18.96 20.68 -10.55
N ASN A 270 18.56 19.62 -9.84
CA ASN A 270 18.46 19.63 -8.38
C ASN A 270 19.76 19.09 -7.72
N ALA A 271 20.70 20.00 -7.46
CA ALA A 271 21.99 19.65 -6.84
C ALA A 271 21.84 18.96 -5.46
N LYS A 272 20.86 19.38 -4.65
CA LYS A 272 20.63 18.82 -3.31
C LYS A 272 20.15 17.37 -3.39
N PHE A 273 19.26 17.09 -4.35
CA PHE A 273 18.84 15.74 -4.70
C PHE A 273 20.04 14.88 -5.11
N LEU A 274 20.85 15.34 -6.07
CA LEU A 274 22.02 14.56 -6.55
C LEU A 274 23.01 14.22 -5.45
N ILE A 275 23.36 15.17 -4.57
CA ILE A 275 24.25 14.93 -3.43
C ILE A 275 23.67 13.85 -2.51
N THR A 276 22.36 13.89 -2.26
CA THR A 276 21.69 12.91 -1.40
C THR A 276 21.67 11.53 -2.03
N VAL A 277 21.38 11.42 -3.34
CA VAL A 277 21.43 10.14 -4.04
C VAL A 277 22.84 9.57 -4.07
N LYS A 278 23.88 10.39 -4.29
CA LYS A 278 25.29 9.98 -4.20
C LYS A 278 25.63 9.44 -2.81
N SER A 279 25.16 10.10 -1.75
CA SER A 279 25.32 9.62 -0.38
C SER A 279 24.65 8.25 -0.18
N LEU A 280 23.40 8.09 -0.61
CA LEU A 280 22.63 6.85 -0.44
C LEU A 280 23.18 5.67 -1.28
N ALA A 281 23.83 5.94 -2.42
CA ALA A 281 24.45 4.92 -3.25
C ALA A 281 25.76 4.37 -2.64
N ASN A 282 26.48 5.22 -1.88
CA ASN A 282 27.76 4.90 -1.27
C ASN A 282 27.65 4.44 0.19
N ASP A 283 26.45 4.50 0.78
CA ASP A 283 26.24 4.05 2.16
C ASP A 283 26.40 2.53 2.23
N ASP A 284 27.34 2.06 3.05
CA ASP A 284 27.65 0.63 3.22
C ASP A 284 26.74 -0.06 4.23
N GLY A 285 25.92 0.71 4.94
CA GLY A 285 24.68 0.19 5.48
C GLY A 285 24.81 -1.00 6.44
N GLU A 286 25.72 -0.95 7.40
CA GLU A 286 25.80 -1.97 8.47
C GLU A 286 24.55 -1.97 9.40
N GLY A 287 23.69 -0.95 9.28
CA GLY A 287 22.43 -0.83 10.04
C GLY A 287 21.18 -1.29 9.30
N TRP A 288 21.32 -1.95 8.13
CA TRP A 288 20.17 -2.48 7.42
C TRP A 288 19.63 -3.64 8.23
N ILE A 289 18.58 -3.39 9.00
CA ILE A 289 17.73 -4.48 9.45
C ILE A 289 17.25 -5.14 8.16
N GLU A 290 17.50 -6.45 7.99
CA GLU A 290 16.97 -7.27 6.90
C GLU A 290 15.44 -7.30 6.99
N LYS A 291 14.80 -6.16 6.72
CA LYS A 291 13.35 -6.02 6.72
C LYS A 291 12.85 -6.34 5.33
N TYR A 292 11.67 -6.93 5.31
CA TYR A 292 10.93 -7.28 4.10
C TYR A 292 10.86 -6.08 3.15
N VAL A 293 11.55 -6.19 2.00
CA VAL A 293 11.41 -5.29 0.86
C VAL A 293 10.41 -5.94 -0.10
N PRO A 294 9.27 -5.30 -0.43
CA PRO A 294 8.32 -5.88 -1.36
C PRO A 294 8.97 -6.22 -2.70
N LYS A 295 8.56 -7.34 -3.32
CA LYS A 295 9.11 -7.89 -4.58
C LYS A 295 9.35 -6.86 -5.71
N HIS A 296 8.49 -5.85 -5.80
CA HIS A 296 8.54 -4.83 -6.85
C HIS A 296 9.47 -3.65 -6.53
N MET A 297 10.13 -3.66 -5.37
CA MET A 297 11.09 -2.64 -4.97
C MET A 297 12.50 -3.23 -4.93
N SER A 298 13.47 -2.42 -5.32
CA SER A 298 14.88 -2.64 -5.01
C SER A 298 15.29 -1.90 -3.75
N SER A 299 16.38 -2.34 -3.13
CA SER A 299 17.00 -1.64 -2.01
C SER A 299 17.32 -0.18 -2.34
N VAL A 300 17.30 0.71 -1.34
CA VAL A 300 17.63 2.13 -1.50
C VAL A 300 18.99 2.33 -2.18
N LYS A 301 20.04 1.60 -1.73
CA LYS A 301 21.38 1.63 -2.33
C LYS A 301 21.37 1.29 -3.81
N LYS A 302 20.67 0.21 -4.20
CA LYS A 302 20.57 -0.23 -5.60
C LYS A 302 19.81 0.79 -6.44
N ALA A 303 18.66 1.27 -5.96
CA ALA A 303 17.88 2.30 -6.64
C ALA A 303 18.69 3.58 -6.82
N ALA A 304 19.41 4.03 -5.78
CA ALA A 304 20.29 5.20 -5.83
C ALA A 304 21.40 5.05 -6.88
N ALA A 305 22.12 3.92 -6.88
CA ALA A 305 23.16 3.65 -7.86
C ALA A 305 22.62 3.64 -9.30
N ARG A 306 21.40 3.12 -9.50
CA ARG A 306 20.76 3.08 -10.81
C ARG A 306 20.23 4.42 -11.27
N ILE A 307 19.74 5.27 -10.37
CA ILE A 307 19.43 6.67 -10.66
C ILE A 307 20.69 7.38 -11.17
N LEU A 308 21.81 7.27 -10.45
CA LEU A 308 23.06 7.92 -10.88
C LEU A 308 23.57 7.39 -12.22
N TRP A 309 23.41 6.09 -12.47
CA TRP A 309 23.74 5.49 -13.74
C TRP A 309 22.87 6.06 -14.88
N ASN A 310 21.55 6.12 -14.69
CA ASN A 310 20.60 6.68 -15.68
C ASN A 310 20.82 8.18 -15.92
N LEU A 311 21.31 8.91 -14.92
CA LEU A 311 21.62 10.33 -15.04
C LEU A 311 23.06 10.56 -15.56
N ASP A 312 23.83 9.54 -15.94
CA ASP A 312 25.26 9.70 -16.29
C ASP A 312 26.11 10.38 -15.20
N GLU A 313 25.69 10.27 -13.94
CA GLU A 313 26.32 10.84 -12.74
C GLU A 313 27.19 9.82 -11.98
N SER A 314 27.50 8.69 -12.64
CA SER A 314 28.17 7.51 -12.05
C SER A 314 29.71 7.61 -11.99
N SER A 315 30.28 8.81 -12.14
CA SER A 315 31.73 9.04 -12.02
C SER A 315 32.13 9.50 -10.61
N PRO A 316 33.30 9.06 -10.09
CA PRO A 316 33.73 9.31 -8.72
C PRO A 316 34.07 10.78 -8.51
N GLY A 317 33.61 11.33 -7.39
CA GLY A 317 34.25 12.51 -6.80
C GLY A 317 35.64 12.17 -6.29
#